data_AF-A0A1E4GQS5-F1
#
_entry.id   AF-A0A1E4GQS5-F1
#
_cell.length_a   1.000
_cell.length_b   1.000
_cell.length_c   1.000
_cell.angle_alpha   90.00
_cell.angle_beta   90.00
_cell.angle_gamma   90.00
#
_symmetry.space_group_name_H-M   'P 1'
#
loop_
_entity.id
_entity.type
_entity.pdbx_description
1 polymer ?
#
loop_
_entity_poly.entity_id
_entity_poly.type
_entity_poly.pdbx_seq_one_letter_code
_entity_poly.pdbx_strand_id
1 'polypeptide(L)' 'MPMASSVVVARSKPDGLEYLAQGARIAWTEASDLAQHFETVREATRAAMRLPSRMRAFALPVQPDA' A
#
# COMPACT_ATOMS: atom_id res chain seq x y z
N MET A 1 -18.78 -13.27 8.82
CA MET A 1 -18.32 -11.88 8.63
C MET A 1 -17.21 -11.93 7.59
N PRO A 2 -17.32 -11.28 6.41
CA PRO A 2 -16.17 -11.24 5.51
C PRO A 2 -15.07 -10.46 6.24
N MET A 3 -13.91 -11.10 6.44
CA MET A 3 -12.73 -10.42 6.97
C MET A 3 -12.45 -9.23 6.06
N ALA A 4 -12.33 -8.03 6.62
CA ALA A 4 -12.04 -6.84 5.84
C ALA A 4 -10.67 -7.04 5.17
N SER A 5 -10.69 -7.47 3.91
CA SER A 5 -9.50 -7.56 3.08
C SER A 5 -8.92 -6.17 2.99
N SER A 6 -7.72 -5.98 3.53
CA SER A 6 -7.08 -4.68 3.53
C SER A 6 -6.04 -4.63 2.44
N VAL A 7 -6.08 -3.59 1.61
CA VAL A 7 -5.15 -3.44 0.48
C VAL A 7 -4.25 -2.25 0.77
N VAL A 8 -2.95 -2.38 0.60
CA VAL A 8 -1.99 -1.29 0.77
C VAL A 8 -1.39 -0.89 -0.57
N VAL A 9 -0.75 0.27 -0.61
CA VAL A 9 0.10 0.65 -1.74
C VAL A 9 1.53 0.31 -1.38
N ALA A 10 2.16 -0.55 -2.18
CA ALA A 10 3.54 -0.96 -2.02
C ALA A 10 4.40 -0.46 -3.19
N ARG A 11 5.71 -0.32 -2.97
CA ARG A 11 6.71 -0.15 -4.02
C ARG A 11 7.90 -1.07 -3.77
N SER A 12 8.59 -1.42 -4.83
CA SER A 12 9.85 -2.18 -4.74
C SER A 12 11.02 -1.25 -4.46
N LYS A 13 11.89 -1.67 -3.53
CA LYS A 13 13.22 -1.14 -3.29
C LYS A 13 14.26 -2.27 -3.40
N PRO A 14 15.57 -1.97 -3.51
CA PRO A 14 16.60 -3.01 -3.62
C PRO A 14 16.54 -4.06 -2.49
N ASP A 15 16.20 -3.64 -1.27
CA ASP A 15 16.17 -4.50 -0.08
C ASP A 15 14.78 -5.05 0.27
N GLY A 16 13.78 -4.91 -0.61
CA GLY A 16 12.45 -5.46 -0.38
C GLY A 16 11.30 -4.53 -0.78
N LEU A 17 10.25 -4.49 0.05
CA LEU A 17 9.06 -3.68 -0.17
C LEU A 17 8.98 -2.55 0.84
N GLU A 18 8.40 -1.44 0.41
CA GLU A 18 7.94 -0.38 1.28
C GLU A 18 6.50 -0.05 0.96
N TYR A 19 5.75 0.33 1.98
CA TYR A 19 4.35 0.66 1.92
C TYR A 19 4.14 2.16 2.08
N LEU A 20 3.13 2.71 1.42
CA LEU A 20 2.76 4.11 1.57
C LEU A 20 2.29 4.34 3.01
N ALA A 21 2.88 5.28 3.73
CA ALA A 21 2.55 5.53 5.13
C ALA A 21 1.17 6.20 5.28
N GLN A 22 0.46 5.87 6.35
CA GLN A 22 -0.87 6.43 6.63
C GLN A 22 -0.83 7.97 6.75
N GLY A 23 -1.75 8.65 6.06
CA GLY A 23 -1.91 10.12 6.15
C GLY A 23 -0.85 10.94 5.40
N ALA A 24 0.16 10.28 4.80
CA ALA A 24 1.20 10.97 4.05
C ALA A 24 0.92 10.94 2.54
N ARG A 25 1.14 12.08 1.87
CA ARG A 25 1.02 12.15 0.40
C ARG A 25 2.15 11.41 -0.31
N ILE A 26 3.36 11.44 0.26
CA ILE A 26 4.58 10.82 -0.29
C ILE A 26 5.53 10.46 0.88
N ALA A 27 5.09 9.59 1.80
CA ALA A 27 6.00 8.98 2.78
C ALA A 27 5.85 7.45 2.73
N TRP A 28 6.94 6.74 2.99
CA TRP A 28 7.04 5.30 2.85
C TRP A 28 7.52 4.68 4.15
N THR A 29 7.01 3.50 4.48
CA THR A 29 7.31 2.74 5.70
C THR A 29 7.57 1.29 5.34
N GLU A 30 8.46 0.62 6.06
CA GLU A 30 8.69 -0.83 5.92
C GLU A 30 7.68 -1.65 6.72
N ALA A 31 7.04 -1.04 7.73
CA ALA A 31 6.01 -1.69 8.53
C ALA A 31 4.66 -1.63 7.81
N SER A 32 4.08 -2.81 7.51
CA SER A 32 2.74 -2.95 6.94
C SER A 32 1.66 -2.30 7.81
N ASP A 33 1.83 -2.34 9.13
CA ASP A 33 0.83 -1.90 10.10
C ASP A 33 0.73 -0.37 10.18
N LEU A 34 1.76 0.32 9.69
CA LEU A 34 1.80 1.78 9.56
C LEU A 34 1.44 2.24 8.14
N ALA A 35 1.11 1.31 7.26
CA ALA A 35 0.75 1.61 5.89
C ALA A 35 -0.65 2.25 5.81
N GLN A 36 -0.90 2.93 4.70
CA GLN A 36 -2.23 3.34 4.34
C GLN A 36 -3.01 2.14 3.82
N HIS A 37 -4.00 1.74 4.61
CA HIS A 37 -4.95 0.70 4.28
C HIS A 37 -6.12 1.25 3.47
N PHE A 38 -6.47 0.53 2.41
CA PHE A 38 -7.60 0.79 1.53
C PHE A 38 -8.56 -0.40 1.61
N GLU A 39 -9.85 -0.12 1.46
CA GLU A 39 -10.88 -1.15 1.49
C GLU A 39 -10.88 -2.00 0.22
N THR A 40 -10.49 -1.39 -0.91
CA THR A 40 -10.50 -2.06 -2.21
C THR A 40 -9.20 -1.88 -2.99
N VAL A 41 -8.88 -2.87 -3.84
CA VAL A 41 -7.74 -2.80 -4.78
C VAL A 41 -7.85 -1.59 -5.70
N ARG A 42 -9.06 -1.23 -6.12
CA ARG A 42 -9.29 -0.08 -6.99
C ARG A 42 -8.87 1.24 -6.34
N GLU A 43 -9.13 1.41 -5.05
CA GLU A 43 -8.73 2.60 -4.31
C GLU A 43 -7.21 2.67 -4.14
N ALA A 44 -6.59 1.56 -3.74
CA ALA A 44 -5.14 1.46 -3.64
C ALA A 44 -4.46 1.74 -4.99
N THR A 45 -4.96 1.18 -6.10
CA THR A 45 -4.43 1.44 -7.45
C THR A 45 -4.59 2.91 -7.83
N ARG A 46 -5.71 3.55 -7.49
CA ARG A 46 -5.91 5.00 -7.72
C ARG A 46 -4.91 5.83 -6.93
N ALA A 47 -4.63 5.47 -5.68
CA ALA A 47 -3.61 6.12 -4.87
C ALA A 47 -2.21 5.92 -5.47
N ALA A 48 -1.89 4.70 -5.92
CA ALA A 48 -0.64 4.40 -6.60
C ALA A 48 -0.42 5.22 -7.88
N MET A 49 -1.46 5.37 -8.71
CA MET A 49 -1.41 6.17 -9.95
C MET A 49 -1.27 7.68 -9.70
N ARG A 50 -1.61 8.16 -8.50
CA ARG A 50 -1.42 9.58 -8.11
C ARG A 50 0.03 9.88 -7.72
N LEU A 51 0.84 8.86 -7.49
CA LEU A 51 2.25 9.02 -7.16
C LEU A 51 3.06 9.29 -8.43
N PRO A 52 4.22 9.96 -8.32
CA PRO A 52 5.10 10.16 -9.46
C PRO A 52 5.49 8.82 -10.10
N SER A 53 5.43 8.72 -11.43
CA SER A 53 5.71 7.47 -12.17
C SER A 53 7.06 6.84 -11.85
N ARG A 54 8.04 7.65 -11.40
CA ARG A 54 9.34 7.21 -10.91
C ARG A 54 9.26 6.22 -9.74
N MET A 55 8.24 6.31 -8.89
CA MET A 55 8.12 5.52 -7.67
C MET A 55 7.64 4.09 -7.90
N ARG A 56 7.14 3.74 -9.10
CA ARG A 56 6.70 2.39 -9.48
C ARG A 56 5.91 1.66 -8.37
N ALA A 57 4.86 2.32 -7.90
CA ALA A 57 4.00 1.79 -6.83
C ALA A 57 2.86 0.93 -7.40
N PHE A 58 2.36 -0.01 -6.60
CA PHE A 58 1.29 -0.93 -6.96
C PHE A 58 0.41 -1.26 -5.75
N ALA A 59 -0.83 -1.68 -6.00
CA ALA A 59 -1.73 -2.16 -4.95
C ALA A 59 -1.34 -3.59 -4.54
N LEU A 60 -1.23 -3.83 -3.24
CA LEU A 60 -0.89 -5.12 -2.67
C LEU A 60 -1.97 -5.54 -1.66
N PRO A 61 -2.74 -6.61 -1.92
CA PRO A 61 -3.67 -7.16 -0.94
C PRO A 61 -2.89 -7.73 0.24
N VAL A 62 -3.26 -7.34 1.45
CA VAL A 62 -2.70 -7.87 2.70
C VAL A 62 -3.77 -8.77 3.30
N GLN A 63 -3.46 -10.06 3.40
CA GLN A 63 -4.29 -10.96 4.19
C GLN A 63 -3.96 -10.71 5.66
N PRO A 64 -4.96 -10.54 6.55
CA PRO A 64 -4.68 -10.70 7.96
C PRO A 64 -4.16 -12.11 8.17
N ASP A 65 -3.00 -12.26 8.81
CA ASP A 65 -2.52 -13.56 9.27
C ASP A 65 -3.66 -14.24 10.05
N ALA A 66 -3.94 -15.49 9.69
CA ALA A 66 -5.07 -16.27 10.19
C ALA A 66 -4.92 -16.67 11.66
#